data_AF-A0A7Y2HDF7-F1
#
_entry.id   AF-A0A7Y2HDF7-F1
#
_cell.length_a   1.000
_cell.length_b   1.000
_cell.length_c   1.000
_cell.angle_alpha   90.00
_cell.angle_beta   90.00
_cell.angle_gamma   90.00
#
_symmetry.space_group_name_H-M   'P 1'
#
loop_
_entity.id
_entity.type
_entity.pdbx_description
1 polymer ?
#
loop_
_entity_poly.entity_id
_entity_poly.type
_entity_poly.pdbx_seq_one_letter_code
_entity_poly.pdbx_strand_id
1 'polypeptide(L)'
;MFDWVSEANSAPASVDFINQTEKADSFIWSFGDGTISRDSSPDHRYLLSGRYKASLTAIEGGKRKTLEKDIIIAPPVECLLQMETSAGEMLIKLYDMTPQHRDNFIKLAEEGFYEGLIFHRVIPRFMIQGGDPRSKNAGPNAMLGSGGPGYTISAEFVDSLLHIKGALAAARTPDNVNPDKRSSGSQFYIVHGQSLGEEQFEQISSRTGIIYSPNQIKQYVEQGGYPYLDGQYTVFGQVIEGIEVIDSIASVRTNRGDRPLEDILIKKIRVIK
;
A
#
# COMPACT_ATOMS: atom_id res chain seq x y z
N MET A 1 11.07 26.50 -24.62
CA MET A 1 11.66 26.27 -23.27
C MET A 1 10.69 25.35 -22.53
N PHE A 2 11.06 24.74 -21.42
CA PHE A 2 10.06 24.16 -20.53
C PHE A 2 10.37 24.52 -19.09
N ASP A 3 9.35 24.45 -18.24
CA ASP A 3 9.44 24.61 -16.80
C ASP A 3 8.65 23.49 -16.10
N TRP A 4 8.62 23.46 -14.78
CA TRP A 4 7.77 22.54 -14.04
C TRP A 4 7.28 23.14 -12.71
N VAL A 5 6.21 22.55 -12.20
CA VAL A 5 5.70 22.79 -10.85
C VAL A 5 5.67 21.44 -10.14
N SER A 6 6.08 21.40 -8.87
CA SER A 6 6.07 20.17 -8.07
C SER A 6 5.23 20.36 -6.82
N GLU A 7 4.34 19.41 -6.55
CA GLU A 7 3.54 19.41 -5.31
C GLU A 7 4.38 19.00 -4.08
N ALA A 8 5.41 18.17 -4.30
CA ALA A 8 6.33 17.70 -3.28
C ALA A 8 7.76 17.61 -3.82
N ASN A 9 8.74 17.78 -2.92
CA ASN A 9 10.16 17.70 -3.25
C ASN A 9 10.79 16.35 -2.87
N SER A 10 10.00 15.39 -2.35
CA SER A 10 10.44 14.05 -1.95
C SER A 10 9.56 12.97 -2.57
N ALA A 11 10.11 11.79 -2.83
CA ALA A 11 9.37 10.69 -3.43
C ALA A 11 8.23 10.18 -2.51
N PRO A 12 7.11 9.66 -3.06
CA PRO A 12 6.73 9.84 -4.44
C PRO A 12 6.36 11.30 -4.73
N ALA A 13 6.89 11.87 -5.82
CA ALA A 13 6.72 13.29 -6.17
C ALA A 13 5.99 13.44 -7.50
N SER A 14 4.87 14.17 -7.49
CA SER A 14 4.17 14.58 -8.70
C SER A 14 4.75 15.89 -9.23
N VAL A 15 5.06 15.91 -10.52
CA VAL A 15 5.66 17.04 -11.24
C VAL A 15 4.84 17.33 -12.49
N ASP A 16 4.31 18.55 -12.57
CA ASP A 16 3.60 19.06 -13.74
C ASP A 16 4.58 19.76 -14.67
N PHE A 17 4.78 19.22 -15.87
CA PHE A 17 5.69 19.79 -16.86
C PHE A 17 4.98 20.82 -17.73
N ILE A 18 5.55 22.02 -17.81
CA ILE A 18 5.01 23.15 -18.57
C ILE A 18 5.83 23.34 -19.83
N ASN A 19 5.25 23.01 -20.98
CA ASN A 19 5.87 23.28 -22.28
C ASN A 19 5.62 24.73 -22.72
N GLN A 20 6.70 25.43 -23.03
CA GLN A 20 6.70 26.81 -23.55
C GLN A 20 7.34 26.85 -24.95
N THR A 21 7.19 25.79 -25.73
CA THR A 21 7.72 25.73 -27.10
C THR A 21 6.67 26.24 -28.07
N GLU A 22 7.04 27.27 -28.83
CA GLU A 22 6.24 27.77 -29.94
C GLU A 22 6.64 27.05 -31.23
N LYS A 23 5.67 26.80 -32.13
CA LYS A 23 5.87 26.26 -33.49
C LYS A 23 6.54 24.87 -33.52
N ALA A 24 5.85 23.87 -32.97
CA ALA A 24 6.21 22.46 -33.12
C ALA A 24 4.97 21.63 -33.47
N ASP A 25 5.17 20.59 -34.27
CA ASP A 25 4.12 19.66 -34.70
C ASP A 25 3.85 18.58 -33.64
N SER A 26 4.88 18.20 -32.88
CA SER A 26 4.78 17.17 -31.84
C SER A 26 5.89 17.27 -30.80
N PHE A 27 5.66 16.61 -29.67
CA PHE A 27 6.55 16.59 -28.51
C PHE A 27 6.86 15.16 -28.09
N ILE A 28 8.06 14.96 -27.54
CA ILE A 28 8.44 13.74 -26.82
C ILE A 28 9.10 14.19 -25.53
N TRP A 29 8.52 13.76 -24.41
CA TRP A 29 9.09 13.88 -23.08
C TRP A 29 9.79 12.59 -22.72
N SER A 30 10.96 12.71 -22.09
CA SER A 30 11.60 11.62 -21.34
C SER A 30 11.85 12.12 -19.93
N PHE A 31 11.30 11.44 -18.93
CA PHE A 31 11.35 11.93 -17.55
C PHE A 31 12.64 11.54 -16.82
N GLY A 32 13.49 10.73 -17.45
CA GLY A 32 14.79 10.31 -16.91
C GLY A 32 14.74 9.06 -16.03
N ASP A 33 13.57 8.47 -15.83
CA ASP A 33 13.32 7.20 -15.12
C ASP A 33 12.95 6.04 -16.06
N GLY A 34 13.10 6.26 -17.37
CA GLY A 34 12.74 5.31 -18.42
C GLY A 34 11.33 5.48 -18.98
N THR A 35 10.51 6.35 -18.39
CA THR A 35 9.17 6.65 -18.92
C THR A 35 9.17 7.86 -19.86
N ILE A 36 8.16 7.93 -20.73
CA ILE A 36 8.00 8.97 -21.75
C ILE A 36 6.55 9.44 -21.85
N SER A 37 6.34 10.65 -22.35
CA SER A 37 5.02 11.14 -22.79
C SER A 37 5.11 11.83 -24.16
N ARG A 38 3.98 11.96 -24.85
CA ARG A 38 3.84 12.75 -26.08
C ARG A 38 2.87 13.93 -25.91
N ASP A 39 2.36 14.13 -24.71
CA ASP A 39 1.47 15.23 -24.42
C ASP A 39 2.21 16.57 -24.49
N SER A 40 1.47 17.63 -24.75
CA SER A 40 2.07 18.97 -24.80
C SER A 40 2.70 19.33 -23.45
N SER A 41 1.97 19.13 -22.37
CA SER A 41 2.36 19.46 -20.99
C SER A 41 1.89 18.32 -20.07
N PRO A 42 2.69 17.26 -19.87
CA PRO A 42 2.30 16.10 -19.08
C PRO A 42 2.50 16.35 -17.57
N ASP A 43 1.71 15.67 -16.75
CA ASP A 43 2.08 15.35 -15.38
C ASP A 43 2.93 14.07 -15.36
N HIS A 44 3.78 13.93 -14.34
CA HIS A 44 4.56 12.70 -14.11
C HIS A 44 4.82 12.47 -12.63
N ARG A 45 4.78 11.20 -12.20
CA ARG A 45 4.99 10.80 -10.81
C ARG A 45 6.30 10.04 -10.66
N TYR A 46 7.29 10.66 -10.03
CA TYR A 46 8.55 10.03 -9.66
C TYR A 46 8.37 9.19 -8.39
N LEU A 47 8.41 7.87 -8.53
CA LEU A 47 8.27 6.95 -7.39
C LEU A 47 9.53 6.80 -6.54
N LEU A 48 10.71 7.10 -7.10
CA LEU A 48 11.99 6.98 -6.40
C LEU A 48 12.67 8.35 -6.32
N SER A 49 13.46 8.55 -5.28
CA SER A 49 14.37 9.66 -5.15
C SER A 49 15.54 9.50 -6.11
N GLY A 50 16.20 10.62 -6.39
CA GLY A 50 17.34 10.65 -7.25
C GLY A 50 17.41 11.91 -8.09
N ARG A 51 18.43 11.93 -8.94
CA ARG A 51 18.62 12.97 -9.95
C ARG A 51 18.17 12.43 -11.28
N TYR A 52 17.10 12.98 -11.80
CA TYR A 52 16.53 12.64 -13.10
C TYR A 52 16.93 13.68 -14.13
N LYS A 53 17.22 13.23 -15.35
CA LYS A 53 17.44 14.10 -16.49
C LYS A 53 16.18 14.11 -17.34
N ALA A 54 15.30 15.08 -17.07
CA ALA A 54 14.09 15.26 -17.85
C ALA A 54 14.42 16.00 -19.16
N SER A 55 13.84 15.55 -20.26
CA SER A 55 14.04 16.15 -21.57
C SER A 55 12.74 16.34 -22.34
N LEU A 56 12.67 17.45 -23.07
CA LEU A 56 11.62 17.75 -24.03
C LEU A 56 12.27 17.83 -25.41
N THR A 57 11.86 16.93 -26.31
CA THR A 57 12.16 17.00 -27.74
C THR A 57 10.95 17.57 -28.47
N ALA A 58 11.10 18.76 -29.06
CA ALA A 58 10.13 19.34 -29.97
C ALA A 58 10.49 19.00 -31.43
N ILE A 59 9.49 18.68 -32.23
CA ILE A 59 9.64 18.25 -33.63
C ILE A 59 8.84 19.20 -34.54
N GLU A 60 9.49 19.80 -35.53
CA GLU A 60 8.88 20.68 -36.54
C GLU A 60 9.41 20.29 -37.93
N GLY A 61 8.54 19.86 -38.84
CA GLY A 61 8.92 19.52 -40.22
C GLY A 61 10.07 18.52 -40.33
N GLY A 62 10.17 17.57 -39.38
CA GLY A 62 11.24 16.58 -39.31
C GLY A 62 12.52 17.05 -38.60
N LYS A 63 12.66 18.34 -38.30
CA LYS A 63 13.76 18.85 -37.45
C LYS A 63 13.42 18.59 -35.99
N ARG A 64 14.44 18.26 -35.20
CA ARG A 64 14.30 17.97 -33.77
C ARG A 64 15.18 18.90 -32.96
N LYS A 65 14.64 19.43 -31.87
CA LYS A 65 15.40 20.17 -30.87
C LYS A 65 15.06 19.63 -29.49
N THR A 66 16.08 19.27 -28.73
CA THR A 66 15.94 18.76 -27.38
C THR A 66 16.44 19.79 -26.38
N LEU A 67 15.68 19.99 -25.31
CA LEU A 67 16.11 20.68 -24.11
C LEU A 67 16.10 19.69 -22.94
N GLU A 68 17.10 19.77 -22.08
CA GLU A 68 17.22 18.92 -20.90
C GLU A 68 17.34 19.78 -19.64
N LYS A 69 16.73 19.32 -18.56
CA LYS A 69 16.91 19.89 -17.22
C LYS A 69 16.99 18.77 -16.19
N ASP A 70 17.81 18.99 -15.17
CA ASP A 70 17.89 18.05 -14.06
C ASP A 70 16.78 18.34 -13.05
N ILE A 71 16.14 17.27 -12.59
CA ILE A 71 15.14 17.27 -11.52
C ILE A 71 15.71 16.45 -10.38
N ILE A 72 15.63 16.99 -9.17
CA ILE A 72 16.12 16.33 -7.95
C ILE A 72 14.91 16.00 -7.10
N ILE A 73 14.67 14.72 -6.88
CA ILE A 73 13.66 14.22 -5.96
C ILE A 73 14.39 13.72 -4.71
N ALA A 74 14.04 14.25 -3.55
CA ALA A 74 14.62 13.84 -2.28
C ALA A 74 14.04 12.49 -1.81
N PRO A 75 14.76 11.74 -0.94
CA PRO A 75 14.21 10.57 -0.27
C PRO A 75 12.95 10.92 0.54
N PRO A 76 11.98 10.00 0.67
CA PRO A 76 10.84 10.20 1.55
C PRO A 76 11.30 10.31 3.01
N VAL A 77 10.64 11.16 3.78
CA VAL A 77 10.82 11.21 5.25
C VAL A 77 10.23 9.96 5.91
N GLU A 78 9.11 9.48 5.36
CA GLU A 78 8.39 8.31 5.87
C GLU A 78 8.81 7.04 5.13
N CYS A 79 8.68 5.88 5.78
CA CYS A 79 8.88 4.61 5.09
C CYS A 79 7.65 4.27 4.24
N LEU A 80 7.76 4.40 2.92
CA LEU A 80 6.65 4.20 1.98
C LEU A 80 6.87 2.98 1.09
N LEU A 81 5.78 2.30 0.75
CA LEU A 81 5.73 1.18 -0.18
C LEU A 81 4.61 1.40 -1.19
N GLN A 82 4.86 1.13 -2.46
CA GLN A 82 3.80 0.97 -3.45
C GLN A 82 3.49 -0.52 -3.62
N MET A 83 2.24 -0.93 -3.42
CA MET A 83 1.74 -2.27 -3.72
C MET A 83 0.89 -2.22 -4.98
N GLU A 84 1.38 -2.82 -6.07
CA GLU A 84 0.63 -3.01 -7.30
C GLU A 84 -0.12 -4.34 -7.25
N THR A 85 -1.43 -4.29 -7.48
CA THR A 85 -2.28 -5.48 -7.54
C THR A 85 -3.00 -5.59 -8.89
N SER A 86 -3.71 -6.69 -9.13
CA SER A 86 -4.64 -6.78 -10.26
C SER A 86 -5.89 -5.91 -10.09
N ALA A 87 -6.17 -5.39 -8.89
CA ALA A 87 -7.34 -4.54 -8.59
C ALA A 87 -7.01 -3.04 -8.54
N GLY A 88 -5.72 -2.67 -8.55
CA GLY A 88 -5.26 -1.28 -8.43
C GLY A 88 -3.97 -1.16 -7.63
N GLU A 89 -3.52 0.06 -7.44
CA GLU A 89 -2.30 0.39 -6.70
C GLU A 89 -2.65 1.00 -5.34
N MET A 90 -1.85 0.68 -4.33
CA MET A 90 -1.94 1.27 -2.99
C MET A 90 -0.59 1.83 -2.58
N LEU A 91 -0.58 3.06 -2.05
CA LEU A 91 0.58 3.60 -1.34
C LEU A 91 0.41 3.32 0.15
N ILE A 92 1.39 2.66 0.75
CA ILE A 92 1.36 2.19 2.12
C ILE A 92 2.48 2.87 2.89
N LYS A 93 2.13 3.51 4.00
CA LYS A 93 3.07 3.96 5.02
C LYS A 93 3.35 2.85 6.00
N LEU A 94 4.61 2.58 6.32
CA LEU A 94 4.99 1.72 7.43
C LEU A 94 5.37 2.53 8.67
N TYR A 95 5.07 2.00 9.84
CA TYR A 95 5.27 2.69 11.11
C TYR A 95 6.61 2.34 11.77
N ASP A 96 7.30 3.36 12.27
CA ASP A 96 8.57 3.20 13.00
C ASP A 96 8.39 2.59 14.39
N MET A 97 7.18 2.66 14.96
CA MET A 97 6.84 2.09 16.28
C MET A 97 6.76 0.55 16.26
N THR A 98 6.76 -0.06 15.08
CA THR A 98 6.74 -1.52 14.89
C THR A 98 7.91 -1.96 14.00
N PRO A 99 9.16 -1.77 14.45
CA PRO A 99 10.34 -1.93 13.62
C PRO A 99 10.55 -3.37 13.13
N GLN A 100 10.24 -4.40 13.95
CA GLN A 100 10.45 -5.79 13.51
C GLN A 100 9.51 -6.16 12.35
N HIS A 101 8.25 -5.73 12.42
CA HIS A 101 7.29 -5.97 11.33
C HIS A 101 7.61 -5.12 10.10
N ARG A 102 7.93 -3.83 10.28
CA ARG A 102 8.34 -2.93 9.21
C ARG A 102 9.53 -3.50 8.45
N ASP A 103 10.62 -3.80 9.14
CA ASP A 103 11.88 -4.22 8.52
C ASP A 103 11.75 -5.60 7.86
N ASN A 104 10.97 -6.50 8.47
CA ASN A 104 10.67 -7.79 7.84
C ASN A 104 9.84 -7.65 6.57
N PHE A 105 8.81 -6.79 6.58
CA PHE A 105 7.96 -6.58 5.41
C PHE A 105 8.74 -5.95 4.25
N ILE A 106 9.61 -4.96 4.56
CA ILE A 106 10.55 -4.37 3.60
C ILE A 106 11.46 -5.45 3.01
N LYS A 107 12.12 -6.24 3.86
CA LYS A 107 13.01 -7.32 3.41
C LYS A 107 12.30 -8.25 2.43
N LEU A 108 11.13 -8.77 2.80
CA LEU A 108 10.37 -9.70 1.95
C LEU A 108 9.89 -9.02 0.64
N ALA A 109 9.54 -7.75 0.67
CA ALA A 109 9.20 -6.99 -0.53
C ALA A 109 10.40 -6.83 -1.48
N GLU A 110 11.58 -6.47 -0.94
CA GLU A 110 12.82 -6.32 -1.73
C GLU A 110 13.32 -7.65 -2.30
N GLU A 111 13.09 -8.76 -1.61
CA GLU A 111 13.37 -10.12 -2.08
C GLU A 111 12.35 -10.62 -3.12
N GLY A 112 11.30 -9.84 -3.43
CA GLY A 112 10.24 -10.23 -4.36
C GLY A 112 9.35 -11.36 -3.83
N PHE A 113 9.34 -11.61 -2.52
CA PHE A 113 8.62 -12.72 -1.89
C PHE A 113 7.11 -12.68 -2.18
N TYR A 114 6.55 -11.47 -2.21
CA TYR A 114 5.13 -11.23 -2.41
C TYR A 114 4.68 -11.28 -3.88
N GLU A 115 5.61 -11.25 -4.85
CA GLU A 115 5.29 -11.20 -6.27
C GLU A 115 4.61 -12.50 -6.73
N GLY A 116 3.39 -12.35 -7.27
CA GLY A 116 2.55 -13.46 -7.73
C GLY A 116 1.79 -14.19 -6.61
N LEU A 117 1.84 -13.70 -5.36
CA LEU A 117 0.93 -14.16 -4.31
C LEU A 117 -0.46 -13.56 -4.50
N ILE A 118 -1.47 -14.15 -3.87
CA ILE A 118 -2.86 -13.67 -3.96
C ILE A 118 -3.38 -13.18 -2.61
N PHE A 119 -4.40 -12.31 -2.65
CA PHE A 119 -5.30 -12.12 -1.51
C PHE A 119 -6.20 -13.35 -1.36
N HIS A 120 -5.76 -14.31 -0.54
CA HIS A 120 -6.36 -15.64 -0.47
C HIS A 120 -7.60 -15.71 0.45
N ARG A 121 -7.89 -14.63 1.17
CA ARG A 121 -9.07 -14.52 2.03
C ARG A 121 -9.60 -13.10 2.03
N VAL A 122 -10.88 -12.92 1.72
CA VAL A 122 -11.55 -11.63 1.60
C VAL A 122 -12.88 -11.71 2.34
N ILE A 123 -13.01 -10.91 3.41
CA ILE A 123 -14.24 -10.83 4.20
C ILE A 123 -14.76 -9.39 4.17
N PRO A 124 -15.88 -9.12 3.48
CA PRO A 124 -16.50 -7.80 3.44
C PRO A 124 -16.77 -7.28 4.86
N ARG A 125 -16.51 -5.98 5.07
CA ARG A 125 -16.62 -5.28 6.36
C ARG A 125 -15.66 -5.75 7.46
N PHE A 126 -14.64 -6.53 7.08
CA PHE A 126 -13.61 -6.99 8.00
C PHE A 126 -12.23 -6.71 7.42
N MET A 127 -11.75 -7.53 6.47
CA MET A 127 -10.37 -7.44 5.98
C MET A 127 -10.15 -8.17 4.65
N ILE A 128 -9.04 -7.84 4.01
CA ILE A 128 -8.45 -8.57 2.87
C ILE A 128 -7.08 -9.11 3.30
N GLN A 129 -6.83 -10.42 3.17
CA GLN A 129 -5.65 -11.09 3.69
C GLN A 129 -4.79 -11.69 2.57
N GLY A 130 -3.48 -11.47 2.66
CA GLY A 130 -2.47 -11.94 1.71
C GLY A 130 -1.22 -12.48 2.40
N GLY A 131 -0.17 -12.69 1.62
CA GLY A 131 1.16 -13.05 2.13
C GLY A 131 1.38 -14.53 2.44
N ASP A 132 0.50 -15.44 2.02
CA ASP A 132 0.76 -16.88 2.08
C ASP A 132 1.58 -17.32 0.84
N PRO A 133 2.84 -17.76 0.99
CA PRO A 133 3.67 -18.20 -0.14
C PRO A 133 3.10 -19.41 -0.90
N ARG A 134 2.26 -20.23 -0.25
CA ARG A 134 1.60 -21.38 -0.90
C ARG A 134 0.55 -20.95 -1.91
N SER A 135 0.14 -19.68 -1.90
CA SER A 135 -0.83 -19.14 -2.85
C SER A 135 -0.28 -18.93 -4.26
N LYS A 136 1.05 -18.91 -4.42
CA LYS A 136 1.69 -18.72 -5.72
C LYS A 136 1.29 -19.83 -6.69
N ASN A 137 0.59 -19.46 -7.77
CA ASN A 137 0.05 -20.40 -8.78
C ASN A 137 -0.85 -21.51 -8.17
N ALA A 138 -1.48 -21.25 -7.04
CA ALA A 138 -2.30 -22.24 -6.36
C ALA A 138 -3.61 -22.50 -7.11
N GLY A 139 -3.93 -23.77 -7.35
CA GLY A 139 -5.22 -24.15 -7.94
C GLY A 139 -6.42 -23.65 -7.10
N PRO A 140 -7.63 -23.54 -7.69
CA PRO A 140 -8.78 -22.85 -7.09
C PRO A 140 -9.26 -23.46 -5.76
N ASN A 141 -8.98 -24.75 -5.53
CA ASN A 141 -9.37 -25.48 -4.31
C ASN A 141 -8.23 -25.67 -3.31
N ALA A 142 -7.08 -25.03 -3.51
CA ALA A 142 -5.96 -25.11 -2.59
C ALA A 142 -6.35 -24.54 -1.22
N MET A 143 -5.98 -25.24 -0.15
CA MET A 143 -6.10 -24.74 1.21
C MET A 143 -4.97 -23.76 1.49
N LEU A 144 -5.32 -22.49 1.72
CA LEU A 144 -4.40 -21.38 1.94
C LEU A 144 -4.61 -20.77 3.34
N GLY A 145 -3.71 -19.88 3.75
CA GLY A 145 -3.70 -19.24 5.06
C GLY A 145 -2.80 -19.94 6.10
N SER A 146 -2.08 -20.99 5.70
CA SER A 146 -1.21 -21.77 6.61
C SER A 146 0.26 -21.77 6.22
N GLY A 147 0.63 -21.16 5.09
CA GLY A 147 2.03 -20.99 4.72
C GLY A 147 2.70 -19.79 5.39
N GLY A 148 4.01 -19.71 5.22
CA GLY A 148 4.85 -18.61 5.73
C GLY A 148 6.32 -18.90 5.43
N PRO A 149 7.23 -18.00 5.82
CA PRO A 149 8.65 -18.10 5.49
C PRO A 149 9.44 -19.02 6.45
N GLY A 150 8.74 -19.78 7.30
CA GLY A 150 9.36 -20.69 8.29
C GLY A 150 9.68 -20.06 9.64
N TYR A 151 9.28 -18.81 9.88
CA TYR A 151 9.44 -18.11 11.16
C TYR A 151 8.22 -17.25 11.52
N THR A 152 8.20 -16.80 12.77
CA THR A 152 7.19 -15.87 13.32
C THR A 152 7.89 -14.67 13.95
N ILE A 153 7.17 -13.55 14.07
CA ILE A 153 7.68 -12.28 14.62
C ILE A 153 7.03 -12.05 15.99
N SER A 154 7.78 -11.53 16.96
CA SER A 154 7.22 -11.16 18.26
C SER A 154 6.21 -10.03 18.08
N ALA A 155 5.08 -10.06 18.80
CA ALA A 155 4.07 -9.02 18.70
C ALA A 155 4.62 -7.64 19.12
N GLU A 156 4.26 -6.61 18.36
CA GLU A 156 4.54 -5.20 18.62
C GLU A 156 3.19 -4.47 18.73
N PHE A 157 2.55 -4.51 19.90
CA PHE A 157 1.28 -3.83 20.14
C PHE A 157 1.53 -2.38 20.55
N VAL A 158 0.86 -1.44 19.89
CA VAL A 158 1.02 0.00 20.13
C VAL A 158 -0.37 0.63 20.19
N ASP A 159 -0.73 1.21 21.34
CA ASP A 159 -2.09 1.70 21.61
C ASP A 159 -2.57 2.80 20.64
N SER A 160 -1.65 3.56 20.06
CA SER A 160 -1.94 4.59 19.06
C SER A 160 -2.15 4.04 17.64
N LEU A 161 -1.81 2.78 17.39
CA LEU A 161 -1.94 2.14 16.08
C LEU A 161 -3.23 1.30 16.03
N LEU A 162 -4.24 1.89 15.41
CA LEU A 162 -5.61 1.38 15.39
C LEU A 162 -5.89 0.50 14.17
N HIS A 163 -6.83 -0.44 14.30
CA HIS A 163 -7.42 -1.18 13.18
C HIS A 163 -8.47 -0.36 12.42
N ILE A 164 -8.15 0.89 12.07
CA ILE A 164 -8.95 1.73 11.16
C ILE A 164 -8.91 1.18 9.73
N LYS A 165 -9.86 1.56 8.87
CA LYS A 165 -9.82 1.19 7.45
C LYS A 165 -8.47 1.56 6.81
N GLY A 166 -7.89 0.63 6.05
CA GLY A 166 -6.57 0.78 5.46
C GLY A 166 -5.40 0.38 6.36
N ALA A 167 -5.62 0.10 7.65
CA ALA A 167 -4.56 -0.40 8.52
C ALA A 167 -3.99 -1.73 7.99
N LEU A 168 -2.67 -1.79 7.84
CA LEU A 168 -1.92 -2.99 7.49
C LEU A 168 -1.45 -3.67 8.77
N ALA A 169 -1.89 -4.90 8.99
CA ALA A 169 -1.64 -5.64 10.21
C ALA A 169 -1.23 -7.09 9.95
N ALA A 170 -0.51 -7.67 10.90
CA ALA A 170 0.06 -8.99 10.75
C ALA A 170 -0.94 -10.08 11.15
N ALA A 171 -1.10 -11.10 10.31
CA ALA A 171 -1.92 -12.25 10.63
C ALA A 171 -1.21 -13.16 11.63
N ARG A 172 -1.96 -13.90 12.45
CA ARG A 172 -1.41 -14.92 13.36
C ARG A 172 -2.38 -16.06 13.56
N THR A 173 -1.86 -17.16 14.08
CA THR A 173 -2.69 -18.27 14.57
C THR A 173 -3.41 -17.89 15.87
N PRO A 174 -4.53 -18.57 16.20
CA PRO A 174 -5.33 -18.27 17.39
C PRO A 174 -4.60 -18.54 18.71
N ASP A 175 -5.06 -17.87 19.78
CA ASP A 175 -4.42 -17.81 21.10
C ASP A 175 -4.24 -19.20 21.76
N ASN A 176 -5.15 -20.14 21.52
CA ASN A 176 -5.05 -21.50 22.08
C ASN A 176 -3.82 -22.28 21.57
N VAL A 177 -3.29 -21.91 20.40
CA VAL A 177 -2.07 -22.50 19.82
C VAL A 177 -0.89 -21.51 19.91
N ASN A 178 -1.17 -20.21 20.03
CA ASN A 178 -0.20 -19.12 20.03
C ASN A 178 -0.48 -18.13 21.18
N PRO A 179 -0.25 -18.52 22.44
CA PRO A 179 -0.54 -17.69 23.60
C PRO A 179 0.32 -16.42 23.64
N ASP A 180 1.53 -16.47 23.06
CA ASP A 180 2.45 -15.33 22.91
C ASP A 180 2.03 -14.37 21.79
N LYS A 181 0.94 -14.69 21.07
CA LYS A 181 0.37 -13.90 19.97
C LYS A 181 1.38 -13.51 18.89
N ARG A 182 2.39 -14.36 18.65
CA ARG A 182 3.42 -14.12 17.62
C ARG A 182 2.78 -14.01 16.25
N SER A 183 3.22 -13.03 15.47
CA SER A 183 2.76 -12.80 14.10
C SER A 183 3.35 -13.83 13.13
N SER A 184 2.60 -14.16 12.09
CA SER A 184 3.14 -14.81 10.90
C SER A 184 4.30 -14.00 10.34
N GLY A 185 5.35 -14.68 9.87
CA GLY A 185 6.50 -14.01 9.27
C GLY A 185 6.22 -13.33 7.92
N SER A 186 5.12 -13.65 7.24
CA SER A 186 4.80 -13.04 5.94
C SER A 186 3.33 -12.70 5.72
N GLN A 187 2.40 -13.37 6.41
CA GLN A 187 0.97 -13.13 6.18
C GLN A 187 0.52 -11.85 6.86
N PHE A 188 -0.26 -11.07 6.12
CA PHE A 188 -0.79 -9.78 6.54
C PHE A 188 -2.24 -9.66 6.11
N TYR A 189 -2.95 -8.72 6.70
CA TYR A 189 -4.23 -8.26 6.22
C TYR A 189 -4.29 -6.73 6.19
N ILE A 190 -5.12 -6.21 5.28
CA ILE A 190 -5.50 -4.80 5.24
C ILE A 190 -6.94 -4.71 5.72
N VAL A 191 -7.19 -3.81 6.67
CA VAL A 191 -8.54 -3.62 7.23
C VAL A 191 -9.45 -2.98 6.20
N HIS A 192 -10.54 -3.65 5.87
CA HIS A 192 -11.68 -3.03 5.18
C HIS A 192 -12.59 -2.38 6.23
N GLY A 193 -12.89 -3.11 7.31
CA GLY A 193 -13.63 -2.58 8.46
C GLY A 193 -15.07 -2.20 8.16
N GLN A 194 -15.75 -1.72 9.18
CA GLN A 194 -17.14 -1.28 9.14
C GLN A 194 -17.23 0.18 9.59
N SER A 195 -18.27 0.89 9.14
CA SER A 195 -18.63 2.20 9.69
C SER A 195 -19.05 2.04 11.15
N LEU A 196 -18.58 2.96 11.99
CA LEU A 196 -18.82 2.94 13.43
C LEU A 196 -19.39 4.28 13.90
N GLY A 197 -20.34 4.23 14.82
CA GLY A 197 -20.86 5.39 15.55
C GLY A 197 -20.19 5.54 16.91
N GLU A 198 -20.11 6.77 17.43
CA GLU A 198 -19.52 7.06 18.75
C GLU A 198 -20.19 6.25 19.86
N GLU A 199 -21.51 6.06 19.78
CA GLU A 199 -22.33 5.33 20.75
C GLU A 199 -21.94 3.86 20.89
N GLN A 200 -21.27 3.27 19.90
CA GLN A 200 -20.85 1.88 19.93
C GLN A 200 -19.62 1.66 20.83
N PHE A 201 -18.87 2.72 21.13
CA PHE A 201 -17.60 2.60 21.86
C PHE A 201 -17.78 2.24 23.34
N GLU A 202 -18.93 2.51 23.96
CA GLU A 202 -19.24 2.00 25.29
C GLU A 202 -19.29 0.46 25.29
N GLN A 203 -20.00 -0.12 24.33
CA GLN A 203 -20.13 -1.57 24.20
C GLN A 203 -18.80 -2.22 23.77
N ILE A 204 -18.08 -1.60 22.84
CA ILE A 204 -16.77 -2.09 22.40
C ILE A 204 -15.83 -2.11 23.61
N SER A 205 -15.72 -1.01 24.36
CA SER A 205 -14.86 -0.91 25.54
C SER A 205 -15.23 -1.94 26.61
N SER A 206 -16.53 -2.16 26.84
CA SER A 206 -16.99 -3.19 27.78
C SER A 206 -16.59 -4.62 27.38
N ARG A 207 -16.50 -4.91 26.07
CA ARG A 207 -16.14 -6.25 25.56
C ARG A 207 -14.63 -6.47 25.46
N THR A 208 -13.88 -5.44 25.07
CA THR A 208 -12.44 -5.54 24.83
C THR A 208 -11.62 -5.19 26.07
N GLY A 209 -12.19 -4.43 27.01
CA GLY A 209 -11.47 -3.84 28.13
C GLY A 209 -10.61 -2.63 27.76
N ILE A 210 -10.68 -2.17 26.50
CA ILE A 210 -9.90 -1.03 26.01
C ILE A 210 -10.72 0.25 26.22
N ILE A 211 -10.10 1.28 26.80
CA ILE A 211 -10.71 2.61 26.91
C ILE A 211 -10.15 3.46 25.77
N TYR A 212 -11.03 3.87 24.86
CA TYR A 212 -10.65 4.70 23.72
C TYR A 212 -10.67 6.19 24.08
N SER A 213 -9.62 6.91 23.72
CA SER A 213 -9.58 8.36 23.79
C SER A 213 -10.54 9.00 22.78
N PRO A 214 -11.00 10.24 23.00
CA PRO A 214 -11.85 10.95 22.04
C PRO A 214 -11.26 11.02 20.63
N ASN A 215 -9.93 11.13 20.51
CA ASN A 215 -9.26 11.15 19.22
C ASN A 215 -9.33 9.79 18.50
N GLN A 216 -9.13 8.68 19.22
CA GLN A 216 -9.24 7.34 18.62
C GLN A 216 -10.67 7.04 18.18
N ILE A 217 -11.68 7.43 18.99
CA ILE A 217 -13.10 7.31 18.62
C ILE A 217 -13.36 8.10 17.34
N LYS A 218 -12.93 9.37 17.29
CA LYS A 218 -13.07 10.21 16.10
C LYS A 218 -12.46 9.56 14.85
N GLN A 219 -11.25 9.01 14.95
CA GLN A 219 -10.61 8.31 13.82
C GLN A 219 -11.46 7.14 13.31
N TYR A 220 -12.03 6.34 14.22
CA TYR A 220 -12.91 5.23 13.84
C TYR A 220 -14.23 5.68 13.23
N VAL A 221 -14.82 6.77 13.71
CA VAL A 221 -16.06 7.32 13.16
C VAL A 221 -15.83 7.87 11.75
N GLU A 222 -14.72 8.58 11.54
CA GLU A 222 -14.40 9.18 10.24
C GLU A 222 -13.98 8.14 9.20
N GLN A 223 -13.24 7.12 9.60
CA GLN A 223 -12.59 6.18 8.66
C GLN A 223 -13.23 4.79 8.63
N GLY A 224 -14.01 4.44 9.66
CA GLY A 224 -14.40 3.06 9.92
C GLY A 224 -13.22 2.20 10.39
N GLY A 225 -13.47 0.92 10.63
CA GLY A 225 -12.44 -0.01 11.07
C GLY A 225 -12.98 -1.25 11.77
N TYR A 226 -12.13 -1.90 12.55
CA TYR A 226 -12.48 -3.08 13.31
C TYR A 226 -11.77 -3.10 14.69
N PRO A 227 -12.25 -2.30 15.67
CA PRO A 227 -11.58 -2.07 16.95
C PRO A 227 -11.40 -3.31 17.83
N TYR A 228 -12.18 -4.37 17.60
CA TYR A 228 -12.04 -5.64 18.32
C TYR A 228 -10.70 -6.35 18.10
N LEU A 229 -9.88 -5.92 17.13
CA LEU A 229 -8.52 -6.43 16.93
C LEU A 229 -7.45 -5.60 17.65
N ASP A 230 -7.78 -4.43 18.20
CA ASP A 230 -6.82 -3.57 18.89
C ASP A 230 -6.21 -4.28 20.10
N GLY A 231 -4.89 -4.13 20.27
CA GLY A 231 -4.12 -4.83 21.30
C GLY A 231 -4.06 -6.35 21.13
N GLN A 232 -4.59 -6.92 20.03
CA GLN A 232 -4.58 -8.35 19.76
C GLN A 232 -3.72 -8.73 18.55
N TYR A 233 -3.52 -7.80 17.62
CA TYR A 233 -2.74 -7.97 16.39
C TYR A 233 -1.87 -6.74 16.17
N THR A 234 -0.67 -6.94 15.61
CA THR A 234 0.24 -5.84 15.31
C THR A 234 -0.19 -5.12 14.05
N VAL A 235 -0.57 -3.85 14.19
CA VAL A 235 -0.69 -2.89 13.09
C VAL A 235 0.68 -2.30 12.83
N PHE A 236 1.20 -2.43 11.61
CA PHE A 236 2.56 -1.98 11.28
C PHE A 236 2.63 -1.03 10.08
N GLY A 237 1.48 -0.69 9.50
CA GLY A 237 1.38 0.33 8.48
C GLY A 237 -0.06 0.71 8.17
N GLN A 238 -0.25 1.54 7.15
CA GLN A 238 -1.56 1.97 6.67
C GLN A 238 -1.49 2.36 5.20
N VAL A 239 -2.55 2.01 4.45
CA VAL A 239 -2.81 2.53 3.10
C VAL A 239 -3.16 4.01 3.19
N ILE A 240 -2.36 4.87 2.58
CA ILE A 240 -2.54 6.34 2.57
C ILE A 240 -3.02 6.88 1.21
N GLU A 241 -2.85 6.11 0.12
CA GLU A 241 -3.47 6.37 -1.19
C GLU A 241 -3.96 5.04 -1.79
N GLY A 242 -5.03 5.10 -2.61
CA GLY A 242 -5.65 3.91 -3.19
C GLY A 242 -6.57 3.17 -2.21
N ILE A 243 -7.19 3.87 -1.27
CA ILE A 243 -8.05 3.26 -0.23
C ILE A 243 -9.26 2.54 -0.84
N GLU A 244 -9.76 3.01 -1.98
CA GLU A 244 -10.85 2.44 -2.76
C GLU A 244 -10.50 1.07 -3.37
N VAL A 245 -9.21 0.78 -3.56
CA VAL A 245 -8.75 -0.56 -3.99
C VAL A 245 -9.15 -1.62 -2.97
N ILE A 246 -9.15 -1.28 -1.68
CA ILE A 246 -9.61 -2.19 -0.61
C ILE A 246 -11.09 -2.53 -0.80
N ASP A 247 -11.93 -1.54 -1.14
CA ASP A 247 -13.35 -1.75 -1.38
C ASP A 247 -13.59 -2.60 -2.63
N SER A 248 -12.84 -2.33 -3.70
CA SER A 248 -12.86 -3.11 -4.93
C SER A 248 -12.56 -4.59 -4.65
N ILE A 249 -11.44 -4.88 -3.97
CA ILE A 249 -11.06 -6.23 -3.55
C ILE A 249 -12.12 -6.85 -2.64
N ALA A 250 -12.64 -6.10 -1.67
CA ALA A 250 -13.61 -6.62 -0.71
C ALA A 250 -15.01 -6.87 -1.31
N SER A 251 -15.31 -6.32 -2.48
CA SER A 251 -16.60 -6.52 -3.17
C SER A 251 -16.68 -7.78 -4.01
N VAL A 252 -15.54 -8.45 -4.25
CA VAL A 252 -15.51 -9.63 -5.13
C VAL A 252 -16.26 -10.81 -4.52
N ARG A 253 -16.77 -11.69 -5.39
CA ARG A 253 -17.40 -12.93 -4.96
C ARG A 253 -16.34 -13.88 -4.41
N THR A 254 -16.66 -14.51 -3.28
CA THR A 254 -15.81 -15.51 -2.63
C THR A 254 -16.48 -16.87 -2.58
N ASN A 255 -15.67 -17.91 -2.40
CA ASN A 255 -16.15 -19.26 -2.07
C ASN A 255 -16.46 -19.38 -0.56
N ARG A 256 -16.85 -20.57 -0.11
CA ARG A 256 -17.17 -20.84 1.31
C ARG A 256 -16.01 -20.60 2.29
N GLY A 257 -14.76 -20.63 1.82
CA GLY A 257 -13.57 -20.34 2.61
C GLY A 257 -13.10 -18.89 2.52
N ASP A 258 -13.98 -17.98 2.06
CA ASP A 258 -13.69 -16.56 1.83
C ASP A 258 -12.59 -16.31 0.78
N ARG A 259 -12.17 -17.32 0.00
CA ARG A 259 -11.22 -17.11 -1.11
C ARG A 259 -11.96 -16.48 -2.30
N PRO A 260 -11.44 -15.40 -2.92
CA PRO A 260 -11.97 -14.88 -4.18
C PRO A 260 -12.15 -15.95 -5.25
N LEU A 261 -13.24 -15.89 -6.01
CA LEU A 261 -13.46 -16.81 -7.15
C LEU A 261 -12.50 -16.53 -8.31
N GLU A 262 -12.09 -15.27 -8.45
CA GLU A 262 -11.03 -14.83 -9.35
C GLU A 262 -9.87 -14.33 -8.49
N ASP A 263 -8.67 -14.85 -8.74
CA ASP A 263 -7.51 -14.54 -7.92
C ASP A 263 -7.10 -13.06 -8.08
N ILE A 264 -6.90 -12.39 -6.95
CA ILE A 264 -6.40 -11.01 -6.91
C ILE A 264 -4.91 -11.05 -6.60
N LEU A 265 -4.10 -10.79 -7.63
CA LEU A 265 -2.66 -10.94 -7.59
C LEU A 265 -2.00 -9.70 -6.97
N ILE A 266 -1.03 -9.92 -6.09
CA ILE A 266 0.01 -8.96 -5.75
C ILE A 266 1.05 -9.05 -6.85
N LYS A 267 1.09 -8.08 -7.74
CA LYS A 267 2.02 -8.07 -8.88
C LYS A 267 3.41 -7.66 -8.42
N LYS A 268 3.48 -6.60 -7.61
CA LYS A 268 4.74 -6.04 -7.13
C LYS A 268 4.56 -5.26 -5.85
N ILE A 269 5.56 -5.29 -4.97
CA ILE A 269 5.69 -4.35 -3.86
C ILE A 269 7.03 -3.65 -4.01
N ARG A 270 7.03 -2.32 -4.08
CA ARG A 270 8.22 -1.49 -4.26
C ARG A 270 8.43 -0.61 -3.05
N VAL A 271 9.62 -0.68 -2.45
CA VAL A 271 10.06 0.29 -1.44
C VAL A 271 10.36 1.61 -2.13
N ILE A 272 9.73 2.69 -1.67
CA ILE A 272 9.99 4.05 -2.12
C ILE A 272 11.19 4.56 -1.33
N LYS A 273 12.25 4.92 -2.04
CA LYS A 273 13.53 5.38 -1.48
C LYS A 273 13.98 6.60 -2.24
#